data_AF-A0A953R0K9-F1
#
_entry.id   AF-A0A953R0K9-F1
#
_cell.length_a   1.000
_cell.length_b   1.000
_cell.length_c   1.000
_cell.angle_alpha   90.00
_cell.angle_beta   90.00
_cell.angle_gamma   90.00
#
_symmetry.space_group_name_H-M   'P 1'
#
loop_
_entity.id
_entity.type
_entity.pdbx_description
1 polymer ?
#
loop_
_entity_poly.entity_id
_entity_poly.type
_entity_poly.pdbx_seq_one_letter_code
_entity_poly.pdbx_strand_id
1 'polypeptide(L)'
;MPEPKNLKLLTGQTGAQVLETMRSFRVALGVQCTYCHVAGAGGPPDFASDENPKKEVARTMLTMAREINAKFPQDGKRRVSCYTCHRGATTPLTAPPDATAPPK
;
A
#
# COMPACT_ATOMS: atom_id res chain seq x y z
N MET A 1 -20.78 -1.27 -1.89
CA MET A 1 -19.42 -1.81 -2.06
C MET A 1 -19.50 -3.31 -1.90
N PRO A 2 -19.07 -4.13 -2.89
CA PRO A 2 -19.08 -5.57 -2.74
C PRO A 2 -18.18 -6.02 -1.59
N GLU A 3 -18.48 -7.17 -1.01
CA GLU A 3 -17.68 -7.73 0.07
C GLU A 3 -16.29 -8.15 -0.44
N PRO A 4 -15.20 -7.73 0.23
CA PRO A 4 -13.85 -8.06 -0.20
C PRO A 4 -13.56 -9.55 0.01
N LYS A 5 -12.90 -10.17 -0.97
CA LYS A 5 -12.47 -11.58 -0.92
C LYS A 5 -10.94 -11.66 -0.79
N ASN A 6 -10.45 -12.79 -0.29
CA ASN A 6 -9.00 -13.08 -0.15
C ASN A 6 -8.22 -12.02 0.68
N LEU A 7 -8.82 -11.56 1.78
CA LEU A 7 -8.13 -10.71 2.75
C LEU A 7 -7.26 -11.57 3.67
N LYS A 8 -5.95 -11.36 3.63
CA LYS A 8 -4.99 -12.03 4.52
C LYS A 8 -4.63 -11.19 5.76
N LEU A 9 -4.54 -9.87 5.58
CA LEU A 9 -4.09 -8.93 6.62
C LEU A 9 -5.18 -7.97 7.11
N LEU A 10 -6.19 -7.68 6.29
CA LEU A 10 -7.29 -6.75 6.62
C LEU A 10 -8.58 -7.52 6.98
N THR A 11 -8.44 -8.70 7.58
CA THR A 11 -9.57 -9.54 7.97
C THR A 11 -10.52 -8.79 8.91
N GLY A 12 -11.83 -9.05 8.78
CA GLY A 12 -12.87 -8.40 9.59
C GLY A 12 -13.24 -6.97 9.17
N GLN A 13 -12.59 -6.39 8.15
CA GLN A 13 -12.95 -5.06 7.63
C GLN A 13 -14.06 -5.14 6.58
N THR A 14 -14.94 -4.13 6.57
CA THR A 14 -15.96 -3.97 5.52
C THR A 14 -15.31 -3.56 4.20
N GLY A 15 -16.02 -3.77 3.09
CA GLY A 15 -15.54 -3.33 1.76
C GLY A 15 -15.23 -1.83 1.69
N ALA A 16 -15.95 -0.99 2.44
CA ALA A 16 -15.69 0.44 2.52
C ALA A 16 -14.37 0.75 3.26
N GLN A 17 -14.11 0.08 4.39
CA GLN A 17 -12.87 0.23 5.16
C GLN A 17 -11.63 -0.24 4.37
N VAL A 18 -11.78 -1.36 3.65
CA VAL A 18 -10.71 -1.87 2.77
C VAL A 18 -10.45 -0.89 1.64
N LEU A 19 -11.48 -0.37 0.98
CA LEU A 19 -11.30 0.60 -0.11
C LEU A 19 -10.58 1.87 0.36
N GLU A 20 -10.90 2.36 1.55
CA GLU A 20 -10.23 3.54 2.10
C GLU A 20 -8.73 3.26 2.35
N THR A 21 -8.42 2.07 2.87
CA THR A 21 -7.03 1.62 3.00
C THR A 21 -6.32 1.57 1.63
N MET A 22 -6.96 1.01 0.61
CA MET A 22 -6.38 0.93 -0.74
C MET A 22 -6.16 2.32 -1.37
N ARG A 23 -7.07 3.27 -1.15
CA ARG A 23 -6.89 4.67 -1.59
C ARG A 23 -5.67 5.30 -0.94
N SER A 24 -5.43 5.04 0.35
CA SER A 24 -4.24 5.54 1.04
C SER A 24 -2.94 5.01 0.43
N PHE A 25 -2.91 3.72 0.02
CA PHE A 25 -1.75 3.13 -0.64
C PHE A 25 -1.53 3.72 -2.04
N ARG A 26 -2.62 3.90 -2.79
CA ARG A 26 -2.59 4.53 -4.11
C ARG A 26 -1.90 5.88 -4.09
N VAL A 27 -2.33 6.76 -3.17
CA VAL A 27 -1.77 8.10 -3.00
C VAL A 27 -0.32 8.03 -2.52
N ALA A 28 -0.02 7.16 -1.56
CA ALA A 28 1.32 7.05 -1.00
C ALA A 28 2.39 6.62 -2.01
N LEU A 29 2.02 5.78 -2.98
CA LEU A 29 2.93 5.24 -4.00
C LEU A 29 2.84 5.96 -5.35
N GLY A 30 1.84 6.82 -5.55
CA GLY A 30 1.62 7.53 -6.83
C GLY A 30 1.15 6.60 -7.97
N VAL A 31 0.38 5.57 -7.66
CA VAL A 31 0.00 4.50 -8.62
C VAL A 31 -1.50 4.48 -8.89
N GLN A 32 -1.96 3.54 -9.74
CA GLN A 32 -3.37 3.21 -9.92
C GLN A 32 -3.68 1.79 -9.42
N CYS A 33 -4.95 1.43 -9.31
CA CYS A 33 -5.38 0.14 -8.75
C CYS A 33 -4.77 -1.07 -9.47
N THR A 34 -4.63 -0.98 -10.80
CA THR A 34 -4.04 -2.03 -11.66
C THR A 34 -2.53 -2.22 -11.46
N TYR A 35 -1.87 -1.33 -10.70
CA TYR A 35 -0.48 -1.54 -10.33
C TYR A 35 -0.33 -2.78 -9.45
N CYS A 36 -1.24 -2.98 -8.48
CA CYS A 36 -1.22 -4.15 -7.59
C CYS A 36 -2.26 -5.20 -7.94
N HIS A 37 -3.41 -4.81 -8.50
CA HIS A 37 -4.50 -5.73 -8.83
C HIS A 37 -4.47 -6.14 -10.29
N VAL A 38 -4.96 -7.34 -10.58
CA VAL A 38 -5.06 -7.86 -11.96
C VAL A 38 -6.11 -7.04 -12.71
N ALA A 39 -5.79 -6.59 -13.92
CA ALA A 39 -6.74 -5.82 -14.73
C ALA A 39 -7.98 -6.66 -15.05
N GLY A 40 -9.16 -6.05 -14.98
CA GLY A 40 -10.39 -6.71 -15.39
C GLY A 40 -10.54 -6.70 -16.92
N ALA A 41 -11.16 -7.75 -17.48
CA ALA A 41 -11.49 -7.82 -18.91
C ALA A 41 -12.67 -6.89 -19.25
N GLY A 42 -12.43 -5.58 -19.31
CA GLY A 42 -13.45 -4.57 -19.61
C GLY A 42 -14.27 -4.09 -18.39
N GLY A 43 -13.84 -4.43 -17.18
CA GLY A 43 -14.49 -4.08 -15.93
C GLY A 43 -13.51 -3.65 -14.84
N PRO A 44 -13.97 -3.54 -13.57
CA PRO A 44 -13.06 -3.24 -12.45
C PRO A 44 -11.97 -4.33 -12.33
N PRO A 45 -10.80 -3.99 -11.77
CA PRO A 45 -9.74 -4.97 -11.50
C PRO A 45 -10.26 -6.16 -10.68
N ASP A 46 -9.68 -7.35 -10.92
CA ASP A 46 -9.85 -8.46 -10.00
C ASP A 46 -9.07 -8.17 -8.71
N PHE A 47 -9.81 -7.70 -7.71
CA PHE A 47 -9.25 -7.35 -6.41
C PHE A 47 -8.83 -8.57 -5.58
N ALA A 48 -9.39 -9.75 -5.87
CA ALA A 48 -9.18 -10.98 -5.11
C ALA A 48 -7.97 -11.78 -5.61
N SER A 49 -7.69 -11.76 -6.92
CA SER A 49 -6.58 -12.49 -7.54
C SER A 49 -5.20 -12.08 -6.98
N ASP A 50 -4.32 -13.07 -6.86
CA ASP A 50 -2.93 -12.94 -6.43
C ASP A 50 -1.95 -13.13 -7.60
N GLU A 51 -2.43 -13.22 -8.84
CA GLU A 51 -1.59 -13.42 -10.04
C GLU A 51 -0.64 -12.25 -10.30
N ASN A 52 -0.97 -11.03 -9.85
CA ASN A 52 -0.04 -9.92 -9.87
C ASN A 52 0.88 -9.99 -8.64
N PRO A 53 2.18 -10.28 -8.80
CA PRO A 53 3.11 -10.48 -7.68
C PRO A 53 3.30 -9.22 -6.82
N LYS A 54 3.00 -8.03 -7.35
CA LYS A 54 3.09 -6.77 -6.60
C LYS A 54 2.12 -6.74 -5.41
N LYS A 55 1.02 -7.48 -5.47
CA LYS A 55 0.08 -7.62 -4.36
C LYS A 55 0.71 -8.32 -3.16
N GLU A 56 1.51 -9.34 -3.39
CA GLU A 56 2.21 -10.04 -2.30
C GLU A 56 3.29 -9.15 -1.69
N VAL A 57 4.06 -8.43 -2.51
CA VAL A 57 5.01 -7.41 -2.02
C VAL A 57 4.31 -6.37 -1.15
N ALA A 58 3.14 -5.88 -1.57
CA ALA A 58 2.35 -4.93 -0.79
C ALA A 58 1.89 -5.51 0.56
N ARG A 59 1.59 -6.81 0.64
CA ARG A 59 1.29 -7.49 1.92
C ARG A 59 2.51 -7.53 2.83
N THR A 60 3.68 -7.89 2.32
CA THR A 60 4.92 -7.85 3.09
C THR A 60 5.18 -6.45 3.65
N MET A 61 5.01 -5.41 2.82
CA MET A 61 5.20 -4.02 3.25
C MET A 61 4.16 -3.58 4.29
N LEU A 62 2.91 -4.03 4.17
CA LEU A 62 1.88 -3.77 5.18
C LEU A 62 2.22 -4.41 6.52
N THR A 63 2.71 -5.66 6.51
CA THR A 63 3.20 -6.34 7.71
C THR A 63 4.35 -5.56 8.34
N MET A 64 5.36 -5.18 7.56
CA MET A 64 6.50 -4.38 8.04
C MET A 64 6.04 -3.05 8.68
N ALA A 65 5.12 -2.32 8.03
CA ALA A 65 4.61 -1.06 8.58
C ALA A 65 3.84 -1.27 9.89
N ARG A 66 3.09 -2.36 10.02
CA ARG A 66 2.40 -2.72 11.28
C ARG A 66 3.40 -3.05 12.37
N GLU A 67 4.42 -3.86 12.08
CA GLU A 67 5.47 -4.22 13.03
C GLU A 67 6.25 -3.01 13.52
N ILE A 68 6.63 -2.09 12.62
CA ILE A 68 7.30 -0.85 13.00
C ILE A 68 6.40 -0.03 13.93
N ASN A 69 5.14 0.20 13.56
CA ASN A 69 4.21 0.97 14.38
C ASN A 69 3.91 0.31 15.73
N ALA A 70 3.91 -1.03 15.81
CA ALA A 70 3.68 -1.77 17.05
C ALA A 70 4.79 -1.56 18.10
N LYS A 71 6.00 -1.18 17.67
CA LYS A 71 7.12 -0.85 18.58
C LYS A 71 6.97 0.48 19.31
N PHE A 72 6.02 1.32 18.90
CA PHE A 72 5.79 2.63 19.51
C PHE A 72 4.64 2.57 20.53
N PRO A 73 4.54 3.57 21.44
CA PRO A 73 3.40 3.68 22.33
C PRO A 73 2.08 3.72 21.55
N GLN A 74 1.07 3.01 22.05
CA GLN A 74 -0.25 2.92 21.44
C GLN A 74 -1.12 4.14 21.79
N ASP A 75 -0.59 5.34 21.51
CA ASP A 75 -1.21 6.65 21.79
C ASP A 75 -2.15 7.14 20.67
N GLY A 76 -2.56 6.23 19.78
CA GLY A 76 -3.36 6.52 18.60
C GLY A 76 -2.59 7.17 17.44
N LYS A 77 -1.28 7.44 17.59
CA LYS A 77 -0.48 8.06 16.52
C LYS A 77 0.25 7.01 15.70
N ARG A 78 -0.02 7.02 14.40
CA ARG A 78 0.75 6.23 13.42
C ARG A 78 2.08 6.92 13.14
N ARG A 79 3.20 6.22 13.33
CA ARG A 79 4.56 6.76 13.12
C ARG A 79 5.04 6.60 11.69
N VAL A 80 4.78 5.43 11.11
CA VAL A 80 5.13 5.15 9.73
C VAL A 80 3.89 4.84 8.90
N SER A 81 3.89 5.37 7.69
CA SER A 81 2.94 5.03 6.64
C SER A 81 3.71 4.68 5.37
N CYS A 82 3.01 4.17 4.37
CA CYS A 82 3.61 3.93 3.05
C CYS A 82 4.26 5.21 2.49
N TYR A 83 3.65 6.39 2.74
CA TYR A 83 4.16 7.67 2.25
C TYR A 83 5.47 8.10 2.92
N THR A 84 5.73 7.67 4.16
CA THR A 84 6.97 7.97 4.89
C THR A 84 8.20 7.62 4.06
N CYS A 85 8.17 6.48 3.36
CA CYS A 85 9.28 6.03 2.50
C CYS A 85 9.01 6.27 1.01
N HIS A 86 7.81 5.93 0.52
CA HIS A 86 7.53 5.97 -0.92
C HIS A 86 7.41 7.39 -1.48
N ARG A 87 6.88 8.33 -0.70
CA ARG A 87 6.76 9.75 -1.08
C ARG A 87 6.19 9.99 -2.49
N GLY A 88 5.19 9.19 -2.89
CA GLY A 88 4.57 9.26 -4.22
C GLY A 88 5.31 8.53 -5.34
N ALA A 89 6.30 7.70 -5.01
CA ALA A 89 7.02 6.85 -5.96
C ALA A 89 6.88 5.35 -5.61
N THR A 90 6.94 4.50 -6.64
CA THR A 90 6.83 3.04 -6.46
C THR A 90 8.00 2.43 -5.70
N THR A 91 9.15 3.08 -5.74
CA THR A 91 10.39 2.61 -5.11
C THR A 91 10.97 3.73 -4.25
N PRO A 92 11.11 3.53 -2.94
CA PRO A 92 11.78 4.49 -2.06
C PRO A 92 13.23 4.70 -2.45
N LEU A 93 13.75 5.91 -2.25
CA LEU A 93 15.19 6.16 -2.28
C LEU A 93 15.83 5.52 -1.05
N THR A 94 16.91 4.78 -1.26
CA THR A 94 17.67 4.12 -0.19
C THR A 94 18.99 4.84 0.14
N ALA A 95 19.37 5.82 -0.67
CA ALA A 95 20.53 6.67 -0.47
C ALA A 95 20.13 8.14 -0.67
N PRO A 96 20.83 9.08 -0.02
CA PRO A 96 20.71 10.50 -0.34
C PRO A 96 21.02 10.76 -1.82
N PRO A 97 20.38 11.76 -2.46
CA PRO A 97 20.83 12.22 -3.76
C PRO A 97 22.27 12.76 -3.65
N ASP A 98 23.02 12.68 -4.75
CA ASP A 98 24.32 13.34 -4.83
C ASP A 98 24.19 14.80 -4.42
N ALA A 99 25.10 15.30 -3.59
CA ALA A 99 25.01 16.67 -3.04
C ALA A 99 25.04 17.76 -4.13
N THR A 100 25.45 17.40 -5.35
CA THR A 100 25.50 18.28 -6.52
C THR A 100 24.28 18.14 -7.44
N ALA A 101 23.38 17.19 -7.18
CA ALA A 101 22.16 17.05 -7.97
C ALA A 101 21.18 18.18 -7.64
N PRO A 102 20.55 18.81 -8.65
CA PRO A 102 19.53 19.83 -8.40
C PRO A 102 18.34 19.23 -7.64
N PRO A 103 17.67 20.02 -6.76
CA PRO A 103 16.49 19.55 -6.05
C PRO A 103 15.39 19.15 -7.04
N LYS A 104 14.69 18.07 -6.71
CA LYS A 104 13.56 17.52 -7.48
C LYS A 104 12.24 18.19 -7.09
#